data_AF-A0A6N8ISG0-F1
#
_entry.id   AF-A0A6N8ISG0-F1
#
_cell.length_a   1.000
_cell.length_b   1.000
_cell.length_c   1.000
_cell.angle_alpha   90.00
_cell.angle_beta   90.00
_cell.angle_gamma   90.00
#
_symmetry.space_group_name_H-M   'P 1'
#
loop_
_entity.id
_entity.type
_entity.pdbx_description
1 polymer ?
#
loop_
_entity_poly.entity_id
_entity_poly.type
_entity_poly.pdbx_seq_one_letter_code
_entity_poly.pdbx_strand_id
1 'polypeptide(L)'
;MRIVTTPLLFWADGMTVTPRLVVVHPRGRRDAGLLAHEAVHCRQMREVGLLRFWWHYFTCPAFRLWAEVEAYRVSLRHQPRGLRHFARALAHGYLLPIDEREAERLLKG
;
A
#
# COMPACT_ATOMS: atom_id res chain seq x y z
N MET A 1 1.60 -11.86 -11.47
CA MET A 1 2.08 -11.45 -10.14
C MET A 1 2.23 -12.70 -9.31
N ARG A 2 3.43 -13.00 -8.79
CA ARG A 2 3.66 -14.14 -7.89
C ARG A 2 3.46 -13.67 -6.46
N ILE A 3 2.60 -14.37 -5.72
CA ILE A 3 2.34 -14.09 -4.31
C ILE A 3 3.06 -15.17 -3.50
N VAL A 4 3.94 -14.76 -2.60
CA VAL A 4 4.63 -15.63 -1.64
C VAL A 4 4.08 -15.32 -0.26
N THR A 5 3.66 -16.34 0.48
CA THR A 5 3.19 -16.16 1.84
C THR A 5 4.26 -16.55 2.83
N THR A 6 4.59 -15.66 3.77
CA THR A 6 5.57 -15.97 4.83
C THR A 6 5.14 -15.36 6.17
N PRO A 7 5.19 -16.13 7.27
CA PRO A 7 4.95 -15.60 8.61
C PRO A 7 6.06 -14.64 9.07
N LEU A 8 7.20 -14.58 8.35
CA LEU A 8 8.30 -13.68 8.65
C LEU A 8 7.96 -12.20 8.41
N LEU A 9 6.86 -11.91 7.69
CA LEU A 9 6.33 -10.57 7.53
C LEU A 9 5.43 -10.22 8.74
N PHE A 10 5.99 -10.26 9.95
CA PHE A 10 5.22 -10.04 11.19
C PHE A 10 4.90 -8.56 11.45
N TRP A 11 5.57 -7.65 10.73
CA TRP A 11 5.47 -6.20 10.90
C TRP A 11 4.63 -5.51 9.80
N ALA A 12 4.22 -6.24 8.76
CA ALA A 12 3.39 -5.74 7.66
C ALA A 12 2.46 -6.85 7.16
N ASP A 13 1.25 -6.50 6.72
CA ASP A 13 0.31 -7.49 6.18
C ASP A 13 0.67 -7.91 4.74
N GLY A 14 1.32 -7.02 3.99
CA GLY A 14 1.81 -7.25 2.63
C GLY A 14 2.99 -6.33 2.31
N MET A 15 3.83 -6.77 1.37
CA MET A 15 4.90 -5.98 0.79
C MET A 15 5.18 -6.41 -0.64
N THR A 16 4.98 -5.50 -1.58
CA THR A 16 5.44 -5.65 -2.96
C THR A 16 6.95 -5.45 -3.00
N VAL A 17 7.70 -6.52 -3.27
CA VAL A 17 9.16 -6.48 -3.36
C VAL A 17 9.61 -6.08 -4.76
N THR A 18 8.91 -6.62 -5.77
CA THR A 18 9.17 -6.35 -7.18
C THR A 18 7.85 -6.29 -7.96
N PRO A 19 7.83 -5.74 -9.19
CA PRO A 19 6.68 -5.81 -10.11
C PRO A 19 6.00 -7.16 -10.29
N ARG A 20 6.70 -8.25 -9.98
CA ARG A 20 6.25 -9.62 -10.17
C ARG A 20 6.22 -10.42 -8.87
N LEU A 21 6.62 -9.85 -7.74
CA LEU A 21 6.73 -10.54 -6.46
C LEU A 21 6.11 -9.71 -5.34
N VAL A 22 5.04 -10.25 -4.76
CA VAL A 22 4.41 -9.73 -3.56
C VAL A 22 4.58 -10.74 -2.45
N VAL A 23 5.03 -10.28 -1.29
CA VAL A 23 5.10 -11.08 -0.08
C VAL A 23 3.91 -10.69 0.80
N VAL A 24 3.13 -11.67 1.25
CA VAL A 24 1.92 -11.41 2.06
C VAL A 24 1.98 -12.25 3.33
N HIS A 25 1.58 -11.67 4.46
CA HIS A 25 1.45 -12.43 5.69
C HIS A 25 0.28 -13.46 5.55
N PRO A 26 0.37 -14.68 6.10
CA PRO A 26 -0.68 -15.69 5.96
C PRO A 26 -2.09 -15.22 6.33
N ARG A 27 -2.19 -14.28 7.28
CA ARG A 27 -3.46 -13.64 7.70
C ARG A 27 -4.11 -12.80 6.58
N GLY A 28 -3.31 -12.13 5.77
CA GLY A 28 -3.75 -11.26 4.67
C GLY A 28 -3.93 -11.97 3.33
N ARG A 29 -3.57 -13.25 3.21
CA ARG A 29 -3.60 -14.01 1.93
C ARG A 29 -4.97 -13.98 1.23
N ARG A 30 -6.06 -13.95 2.00
CA ARG A 30 -7.43 -13.95 1.47
C ARG A 30 -8.08 -12.57 1.44
N ASP A 31 -7.35 -11.53 1.87
CA ASP A 31 -7.88 -10.17 1.84
C ASP A 31 -7.77 -9.61 0.41
N ALA A 32 -8.91 -9.53 -0.27
CA ALA A 32 -8.99 -8.99 -1.62
C ALA A 32 -8.57 -7.51 -1.69
N GLY A 33 -8.80 -6.73 -0.63
CA GLY A 33 -8.41 -5.32 -0.55
C GLY A 33 -6.91 -5.16 -0.41
N LEU A 34 -6.25 -6.01 0.38
CA LEU A 34 -4.80 -6.07 0.51
C LEU A 34 -4.14 -6.53 -0.80
N LEU A 35 -4.64 -7.60 -1.42
CA LEU A 35 -4.08 -8.06 -2.70
C LEU A 35 -4.21 -7.02 -3.82
N ALA A 36 -5.32 -6.26 -3.82
CA ALA A 36 -5.52 -5.17 -4.75
C ALA A 36 -4.59 -3.97 -4.46
N HIS A 37 -4.31 -3.68 -3.18
CA HIS A 37 -3.31 -2.70 -2.75
C HIS A 37 -1.93 -3.04 -3.34
N GLU A 38 -1.47 -4.26 -3.12
CA GLU A 38 -0.15 -4.71 -3.61
C GLU A 38 -0.07 -4.76 -5.13
N ALA A 39 -1.19 -5.07 -5.81
CA ALA A 39 -1.24 -5.02 -7.26
C ALA A 39 -1.03 -3.60 -7.82
N VAL A 40 -1.44 -2.55 -7.09
CA VAL A 40 -1.16 -1.16 -7.44
C VAL A 40 0.33 -0.88 -7.35
N HIS A 41 1.02 -1.26 -6.27
CA HIS A 41 2.47 -1.11 -6.17
C HIS A 41 3.22 -1.88 -7.26
N CYS A 42 2.75 -3.09 -7.61
CA CYS A 42 3.30 -3.82 -8.75
C CYS A 42 3.18 -3.02 -10.05
N ARG A 43 2.07 -2.32 -10.28
CA ARG A 43 1.88 -1.44 -11.44
C ARG A 43 2.79 -0.22 -11.36
N GLN A 44 2.80 0.49 -10.24
CA GLN A 44 3.64 1.68 -10.03
C GLN A 44 5.13 1.35 -10.23
N MET A 45 5.60 0.21 -9.74
CA MET A 45 6.99 -0.24 -9.96
C MET A 45 7.28 -0.59 -11.43
N ARG A 46 6.28 -1.01 -12.23
CA ARG A 46 6.45 -1.21 -13.68
C ARG A 46 6.55 0.11 -14.43
N GLU A 47 5.78 1.10 -14.02
CA GLU A 47 5.70 2.41 -14.68
C GLU A 47 6.90 3.30 -14.32
N VAL A 48 7.25 3.36 -13.03
CA VAL A 48 8.37 4.18 -12.52
C VAL A 48 9.72 3.47 -12.69
N GLY A 49 9.71 2.14 -12.65
CA GLY A 49 10.91 1.29 -12.56
C GLY A 49 11.27 0.95 -11.12
N LEU A 50 11.62 -0.31 -10.87
CA LEU A 50 11.83 -0.87 -9.52
C LEU A 50 12.76 -0.05 -8.63
N LEU A 51 13.98 0.24 -9.11
CA LEU A 51 14.98 0.95 -8.31
C LEU A 51 14.58 2.40 -8.05
N ARG A 52 13.97 3.06 -9.05
CA ARG A 52 13.48 4.43 -8.92
C ARG A 52 12.31 4.51 -7.96
N PHE A 53 11.39 3.54 -8.02
CA PHE A 53 10.27 3.44 -7.10
C PHE A 53 10.77 3.35 -5.66
N TRP A 54 11.65 2.39 -5.36
CA TRP A 54 12.20 2.24 -4.00
C TRP A 54 12.97 3.48 -3.55
N TRP A 55 13.81 4.05 -4.43
CA TRP A 55 14.53 5.29 -4.13
C TRP A 55 13.58 6.42 -3.73
N HIS A 56 12.56 6.70 -4.54
CA HIS A 56 11.58 7.75 -4.26
C HIS A 56 10.72 7.41 -3.04
N TYR A 57 10.36 6.15 -2.84
CA TYR A 57 9.59 5.71 -1.68
C TYR A 57 10.35 5.97 -0.37
N PHE A 58 11.67 5.79 -0.35
CA PHE A 58 12.48 6.07 0.85
C PHE A 58 12.85 7.55 1.02
N THR A 59 13.07 8.29 -0.08
CA THR A 59 13.60 9.67 -0.02
C THR A 59 12.55 10.77 -0.17
N CYS A 60 11.35 10.46 -0.66
CA CYS A 60 10.31 11.45 -0.98
C CYS A 60 8.97 11.12 -0.30
N PRO A 61 8.60 11.82 0.80
CA PRO A 61 7.32 11.62 1.47
C PRO A 61 6.12 11.87 0.55
N ALA A 62 6.20 12.84 -0.36
CA ALA A 62 5.13 13.12 -1.33
C ALA A 62 4.92 11.94 -2.30
N PHE A 63 6.00 11.27 -2.75
CA PHE A 63 5.90 10.08 -3.58
C PHE A 63 5.27 8.91 -2.82
N ARG A 64 5.68 8.72 -1.56
CA ARG A 64 5.08 7.70 -0.69
C ARG A 64 3.59 7.96 -0.47
N LEU A 65 3.20 9.21 -0.19
CA LEU A 65 1.80 9.59 -0.05
C LEU A 65 1.01 9.29 -1.33
N TRP A 66 1.52 9.68 -2.50
CA TRP A 66 0.89 9.37 -3.78
C TRP A 66 0.71 7.86 -3.97
N ALA A 67 1.77 7.08 -3.71
CA ALA A 67 1.77 5.64 -3.91
C ALA A 67 0.72 4.93 -3.03
N GLU A 68 0.70 5.28 -1.73
CA GLU A 68 -0.19 4.69 -0.74
C GLU A 68 -1.64 5.14 -0.94
N VAL A 69 -1.90 6.42 -1.22
CA VAL A 69 -3.27 6.93 -1.46
C VAL A 69 -3.90 6.22 -2.64
N GLU A 70 -3.15 6.02 -3.73
CA GLU A 70 -3.63 5.28 -4.90
C GLU A 70 -3.96 3.83 -4.54
N ALA A 71 -3.09 3.16 -3.79
CA ALA A 71 -3.27 1.77 -3.38
C ALA A 71 -4.48 1.60 -2.44
N TYR A 72 -4.61 2.44 -1.41
CA TYR A 72 -5.76 2.43 -0.49
C TYR A 72 -7.08 2.83 -1.15
N ARG A 73 -7.08 3.71 -2.16
CA ARG A 73 -8.28 4.01 -2.96
C ARG A 73 -8.78 2.77 -3.70
N VAL A 74 -7.88 1.90 -4.18
CA VAL A 74 -8.26 0.63 -4.78
C VAL A 74 -8.76 -0.34 -3.70
N SER A 75 -8.08 -0.45 -2.54
CA SER A 75 -8.57 -1.27 -1.42
C SER A 75 -9.98 -0.87 -0.97
N LEU A 76 -10.29 0.43 -0.96
CA LEU A 76 -11.62 0.96 -0.63
C LEU A 76 -12.72 0.49 -1.57
N ARG A 77 -12.41 0.22 -2.84
CA ARG A 77 -13.40 -0.34 -3.79
C ARG A 77 -13.80 -1.77 -3.39
N HIS A 78 -12.90 -2.50 -2.75
CA HIS A 78 -13.18 -3.85 -2.24
C HIS A 78 -13.76 -3.82 -0.82
N GLN A 79 -13.36 -2.84 0.00
CA GLN A 79 -13.79 -2.70 1.39
C GLN A 79 -14.20 -1.25 1.73
N PRO A 80 -15.39 -0.78 1.29
CA PRO A 80 -15.79 0.62 1.47
C PRO A 80 -15.93 1.04 2.93
N ARG A 81 -16.26 0.09 3.81
CA ARG A 81 -16.37 0.30 5.27
C ARG A 81 -15.01 0.48 5.96
N GLY A 82 -13.91 0.20 5.26
CA GLY A 82 -12.53 0.27 5.77
C GLY A 82 -11.92 1.68 5.81
N LEU A 83 -12.63 2.71 5.35
CA LEU A 83 -12.09 4.07 5.22
C LEU A 83 -11.35 4.59 6.44
N ARG A 84 -11.94 4.50 7.64
CA ARG A 84 -11.29 4.97 8.87
C ARG A 84 -10.02 4.17 9.20
N HIS A 85 -10.05 2.86 8.94
CA HIS A 85 -8.90 2.00 9.17
C HIS A 85 -7.74 2.36 8.21
N PHE A 86 -8.05 2.56 6.93
CA PHE A 86 -7.05 2.95 5.93
C PHE A 86 -6.52 4.37 6.15
N ALA A 87 -7.36 5.33 6.53
CA ALA A 87 -6.92 6.68 6.85
C ALA A 87 -5.95 6.69 8.04
N ARG A 88 -6.24 5.90 9.08
CA ARG A 88 -5.33 5.72 10.21
C ARG A 88 -4.02 5.04 9.82
N ALA A 89 -4.09 3.99 8.99
CA ALA A 89 -2.89 3.33 8.49
C ALA A 89 -2.02 4.29 7.66
N LEU A 90 -2.62 5.14 6.83
CA LEU A 90 -1.91 6.14 6.04
C LEU A 90 -1.23 7.20 6.92
N ALA A 91 -1.94 7.71 7.94
CA ALA A 91 -1.43 8.75 8.82
C ALA A 91 -0.27 8.28 9.71
N HIS A 92 -0.31 7.04 10.22
CA HIS A 92 0.65 6.56 11.21
C HIS A 92 1.64 5.51 10.68
N GLY A 93 1.30 4.78 9.61
CA GLY A 93 2.08 3.63 9.12
C GLY A 93 3.23 3.98 8.20
N TYR A 94 3.25 5.19 7.64
CA TYR A 94 4.13 5.53 6.51
C TYR A 94 5.02 6.75 6.76
N LEU A 95 5.12 7.24 8.01
CA LEU A 95 5.91 8.45 8.37
C LEU A 95 5.60 9.64 7.46
N LEU A 96 4.31 9.85 7.19
CA LEU A 96 3.81 10.94 6.36
C LEU A 96 3.42 12.12 7.25
N PRO A 97 3.67 13.38 6.85
CA PRO A 97 3.31 14.56 7.65
C PRO A 97 1.82 14.95 7.45
N ILE A 98 0.91 13.98 7.57
CA ILE A 98 -0.53 14.19 7.41
C ILE A 98 -1.30 13.62 8.60
N ASP A 99 -2.45 14.21 8.92
CA ASP A 99 -3.36 13.70 9.94
C ASP A 99 -4.41 12.73 9.37
N GLU A 100 -5.16 12.05 10.24
CA GLU A 100 -6.20 11.10 9.83
C GLU A 100 -7.33 11.78 9.02
N ARG A 101 -7.62 13.06 9.30
CA ARG A 101 -8.68 13.82 8.59
C ARG A 101 -8.26 14.18 7.18
N GLU A 102 -6.99 14.52 6.98
CA GLU A 102 -6.36 14.74 5.69
C GLU A 102 -6.26 13.43 4.92
N ALA A 103 -5.84 12.34 5.56
CA ALA A 103 -5.87 11.00 4.97
C ALA A 103 -7.28 10.62 4.49
N GLU A 104 -8.32 10.83 5.30
CA GLU A 104 -9.71 10.59 4.88
C GLU A 104 -10.11 11.43 3.66
N ARG A 105 -9.72 12.72 3.62
CA ARG A 105 -10.00 13.59 2.47
C ARG A 105 -9.33 13.08 1.21
N LEU A 106 -8.04 12.73 1.29
CA LEU A 106 -7.29 12.18 0.16
C LEU A 106 -7.89 10.86 -0.34
N LEU A 107 -8.35 10.00 0.56
CA LEU A 107 -8.96 8.73 0.19
C LEU A 107 -10.35 8.88 -0.45
N LYS A 108 -11.12 9.92 -0.09
CA LYS A 108 -12.44 10.20 -0.67
C LYS A 108 -12.38 10.77 -2.10
N GLY A 109 -11.32 11.49 -2.45
CA GLY A 109 -11.20 12.15 -3.76
C GLY A 109 -11.67 13.59 -3.70
#